data_AF-A0A8B9MSP3-F1
#
_entry.id   AF-A0A8B9MSP3-F1
#
_cell.length_a   1.000
_cell.length_b   1.000
_cell.length_c   1.000
_cell.angle_alpha   90.00
_cell.angle_beta   90.00
_cell.angle_gamma   90.00
#
_symmetry.space_group_name_H-M   'P 1'
#
loop_
_entity.id
_entity.type
_entity.pdbx_description
1 polymer ?
#
loop_
_entity_poly.entity_id
_entity_poly.type
_entity_poly.pdbx_seq_one_letter_code
_entity_poly.pdbx_strand_id
1 'polypeptide(L)'
;MEPAALERFASPGKGSGLRSRRRVRPGELLYRAEPFAYVVTKEQLGGVCERCLRRNEHLHRCSQCKVAKYCGKSCQKEAWLDHKQECRCLKNMQPNFPPDSVRLAGRIVFKLVSDIHLDLFNRESTEGHCFFFDTSEVIGAFPLTSLGTSFSLCG
;
A
#
# COMPACT_ATOMS: atom_id res chain seq x y z
N MET A 1 2.23 1.33 -33.14
CA MET A 1 2.22 0.69 -31.81
C MET A 1 1.28 -0.49 -31.90
N GLU A 2 1.78 -1.71 -31.77
CA GLU A 2 0.93 -2.92 -31.81
C GLU A 2 -0.10 -2.87 -30.68
N PRO A 3 -1.39 -3.18 -30.93
CA PRO A 3 -2.41 -3.17 -29.90
C PRO A 3 -2.11 -4.23 -28.84
N ALA A 4 -2.43 -3.92 -27.58
CA ALA A 4 -2.30 -4.87 -26.48
C ALA A 4 -2.99 -6.20 -26.81
N ALA A 5 -2.32 -7.32 -26.53
CA ALA A 5 -2.83 -8.66 -26.83
C ALA A 5 -4.11 -9.02 -26.04
N LEU A 6 -4.35 -8.30 -24.94
CA LEU A 6 -5.54 -8.42 -24.09
C LEU A 6 -6.32 -7.11 -24.10
N GLU A 7 -7.64 -7.21 -24.02
CA GLU A 7 -8.54 -6.09 -23.82
C GLU A 7 -9.62 -6.38 -22.77
N ARG A 8 -10.03 -5.33 -22.07
CA ARG A 8 -11.19 -5.38 -21.17
C ARG A 8 -12.47 -5.38 -22.02
N PHE A 9 -13.46 -6.17 -21.62
CA PHE A 9 -14.78 -6.20 -22.26
C PHE A 9 -15.90 -6.39 -21.23
N ALA A 10 -17.13 -6.06 -21.59
CA ALA A 10 -18.31 -6.36 -20.76
C ALA A 10 -18.72 -7.82 -20.97
N SER A 11 -18.73 -8.59 -19.89
CA SER A 11 -19.11 -10.01 -19.86
C SER A 11 -20.55 -10.15 -19.39
N PRO A 12 -21.47 -10.67 -20.21
CA PRO A 12 -22.88 -10.81 -19.85
C PRO A 12 -23.07 -11.60 -18.55
N GLY A 13 -23.78 -11.00 -17.59
CA GLY A 13 -24.05 -11.59 -16.26
C GLY A 13 -22.84 -11.69 -15.32
N LYS A 14 -21.66 -11.18 -15.71
CA LYS A 14 -20.39 -11.34 -14.95
C LYS A 14 -19.58 -10.05 -14.78
N GLY A 15 -20.09 -8.91 -15.25
CA GLY A 15 -19.41 -7.61 -15.13
C GLY A 15 -18.27 -7.45 -16.13
N SER A 16 -17.09 -7.03 -15.67
CA SER A 16 -15.92 -6.84 -16.55
C SER A 16 -15.14 -8.13 -16.75
N GLY A 17 -14.70 -8.40 -17.97
CA GLY A 17 -13.81 -9.50 -18.32
C GLY A 17 -12.55 -9.03 -19.04
N LEU A 18 -11.60 -9.94 -19.22
CA LEU A 18 -10.39 -9.77 -20.02
C LEU A 18 -10.39 -10.82 -21.13
N ARG A 19 -10.23 -10.41 -22.39
CA ARG A 19 -10.19 -11.33 -23.54
C ARG A 19 -8.98 -11.03 -24.42
N SER A 20 -8.52 -12.02 -25.18
CA SER A 20 -7.45 -11.78 -26.16
C SER A 20 -8.01 -11.21 -27.47
N ARG A 21 -7.27 -10.30 -28.09
CA ARG A 21 -7.56 -9.75 -29.42
C ARG A 21 -7.02 -10.62 -30.56
N ARG A 22 -6.23 -11.65 -30.25
CA ARG A 22 -5.57 -12.51 -31.22
C ARG A 22 -5.48 -13.95 -30.72
N ARG A 23 -4.98 -14.83 -31.58
CA ARG A 23 -4.62 -16.19 -31.18
C ARG A 23 -3.44 -16.15 -30.20
N VAL A 24 -3.56 -16.90 -29.11
CA VAL A 24 -2.53 -17.11 -28.08
C VAL A 24 -1.98 -18.52 -28.21
N ARG A 25 -0.66 -18.70 -28.05
CA ARG A 25 -0.02 -20.02 -28.05
C ARG A 25 0.15 -20.55 -26.61
N PRO A 26 0.11 -21.87 -26.39
CA PRO A 26 0.47 -22.44 -25.10
C PRO A 26 1.87 -21.99 -24.64
N GLY A 27 1.99 -21.56 -23.38
CA GLY A 27 3.23 -21.04 -22.80
C GLY A 27 3.51 -19.56 -23.06
N GLU A 28 2.66 -18.86 -23.80
CA GLU A 28 2.85 -17.45 -24.11
C GLU A 28 2.53 -16.53 -22.91
N LEU A 29 3.43 -15.59 -22.59
CA LEU A 29 3.21 -14.60 -21.54
C LEU A 29 2.24 -13.51 -22.01
N LEU A 30 1.05 -13.47 -21.41
CA LEU A 30 0.01 -12.49 -21.78
C LEU A 30 0.09 -11.18 -20.99
N TYR A 31 0.44 -11.26 -19.70
CA TYR A 31 0.50 -10.12 -18.81
C TYR A 31 1.38 -10.44 -17.60
N ARG A 32 2.09 -9.43 -17.10
CA ARG A 32 2.79 -9.46 -15.81
C ARG A 32 2.55 -8.14 -15.11
N ALA A 33 2.26 -8.20 -13.82
CA ALA A 33 2.18 -7.03 -12.97
C ALA A 33 2.86 -7.32 -11.64
N GLU A 34 3.52 -6.30 -11.11
CA GLU A 34 3.91 -6.29 -9.71
C GLU A 34 2.67 -5.97 -8.86
N PRO A 35 2.52 -6.58 -7.68
CA PRO A 35 1.36 -6.33 -6.83
C PRO A 35 1.30 -4.86 -6.41
N PHE A 36 0.10 -4.27 -6.44
CA PHE A 36 -0.09 -2.92 -5.92
C PHE A 36 0.31 -2.84 -4.44
N ALA A 37 -0.19 -3.78 -3.64
CA ALA A 37 0.22 -4.02 -2.26
C ALA A 37 0.14 -5.52 -1.97
N TYR A 38 0.94 -5.99 -1.02
CA TYR A 38 0.91 -7.37 -0.52
C TYR A 38 1.39 -7.39 0.93
N VAL A 39 1.11 -8.49 1.63
CA VAL A 39 1.58 -8.76 3.00
C VAL A 39 2.00 -10.21 3.12
N VAL A 40 2.94 -10.51 4.02
CA VAL A 40 3.20 -11.89 4.46
C VAL A 40 2.09 -12.31 5.41
N THR A 41 1.52 -13.51 5.20
CA THR A 41 0.44 -14.02 6.05
C THR A 41 0.94 -14.33 7.46
N LYS A 42 0.04 -14.33 8.43
CA LYS A 42 0.36 -14.62 9.83
C LYS A 42 1.11 -15.95 10.00
N GLU A 43 0.74 -16.97 9.23
CA GLU A 43 1.31 -18.32 9.29
C GLU A 43 2.75 -18.37 8.77
N GLN A 44 3.12 -17.45 7.87
CA GLN A 44 4.46 -17.38 7.28
C GLN A 44 5.36 -16.34 7.96
N LEU A 45 4.86 -15.63 8.98
CA LEU A 45 5.63 -14.62 9.69
C LEU A 45 6.93 -15.18 10.24
N GLY A 46 8.02 -14.52 9.87
CA GLY A 46 9.35 -14.84 10.34
C GLY A 46 10.01 -16.05 9.70
N GLY A 47 9.35 -16.74 8.75
CA GLY A 47 9.94 -17.77 7.89
C GLY A 47 10.23 -17.31 6.46
N VAL A 48 9.69 -16.15 6.04
CA VAL A 48 9.96 -15.53 4.74
C VAL A 48 10.37 -14.06 4.89
N CYS A 49 11.08 -13.54 3.88
CA CYS A 49 11.39 -12.12 3.77
C CYS A 49 10.13 -11.32 3.39
N GLU A 50 9.84 -10.25 4.13
CA GLU A 50 8.70 -9.34 3.91
C GLU A 50 8.79 -8.52 2.61
N ARG A 51 9.94 -8.53 1.92
CA ARG A 51 10.11 -7.85 0.62
C ARG A 51 10.07 -8.80 -0.57
N CYS A 52 10.92 -9.83 -0.55
CA CYS A 52 11.09 -10.70 -1.72
C CYS A 52 10.30 -12.00 -1.63
N LEU A 53 9.61 -12.23 -0.51
CA LEU A 53 8.76 -13.41 -0.23
C LEU A 53 9.51 -14.75 -0.26
N ARG A 54 10.84 -14.74 -0.35
CA ARG A 54 11.66 -15.95 -0.31
C ARG A 54 11.86 -16.42 1.13
N ARG A 55 11.85 -17.74 1.31
CA ARG A 55 12.27 -18.39 2.56
C ARG A 55 13.76 -18.16 2.79
N ASN A 56 14.14 -17.96 4.04
CA ASN A 56 15.52 -17.81 4.44
C ASN A 56 15.66 -18.20 5.92
N GLU A 57 16.70 -18.95 6.27
CA GLU A 57 16.99 -19.39 7.64
C GLU A 57 17.48 -18.23 8.52
N HIS A 58 18.10 -17.22 7.91
CA HIS A 58 18.71 -16.07 8.59
C HIS A 58 18.00 -14.77 8.22
N LEU A 59 16.81 -14.59 8.78
CA LEU A 59 16.03 -13.36 8.61
C LEU A 59 16.32 -12.35 9.72
N HIS A 60 16.61 -11.12 9.32
CA HIS A 60 16.83 -9.98 10.22
C HIS A 60 15.51 -9.27 10.51
N ARG A 61 15.14 -9.19 11.79
CA ARG A 61 13.93 -8.47 12.23
C ARG A 61 14.09 -6.96 12.12
N CYS A 62 13.01 -6.28 11.76
CA CYS A 62 12.90 -4.83 11.88
C CYS A 62 13.12 -4.43 13.35
N SER A 63 14.03 -3.48 13.59
CA SER A 63 14.38 -3.05 14.94
C SER A 63 13.26 -2.26 15.63
N GLN A 64 12.31 -1.71 14.89
CA GLN A 64 11.24 -0.86 15.43
C GLN A 64 10.00 -1.67 15.81
N CYS A 65 9.35 -2.34 14.85
CA CYS A 65 8.12 -3.10 15.11
C CYS A 65 8.39 -4.53 15.63
N LYS A 66 9.59 -5.08 15.44
CA LYS A 66 9.97 -6.47 15.77
C LYS A 66 9.17 -7.57 15.05
N VAL A 67 8.20 -7.22 14.20
CA VAL A 67 7.36 -8.15 13.43
C VAL A 67 8.01 -8.49 12.09
N ALA A 68 8.19 -7.49 11.22
CA ALA A 68 8.67 -7.71 9.86
C ALA A 68 10.11 -8.24 9.88
N LYS A 69 10.43 -9.22 9.01
CA LYS A 69 11.80 -9.73 8.85
C LYS A 69 12.24 -9.72 7.39
N TYR A 70 13.55 -9.57 7.17
CA TYR A 70 14.15 -9.39 5.86
C TYR A 70 15.40 -10.26 5.70
N CYS A 71 15.69 -10.74 4.49
CA CYS A 71 16.92 -11.50 4.22
C CYS A 71 18.20 -10.64 4.25
N GLY A 72 18.08 -9.31 4.32
CA GLY A 72 19.23 -8.41 4.37
C GLY A 72 18.82 -6.94 4.33
N LYS A 73 19.84 -6.06 4.46
CA LYS A 73 19.67 -4.60 4.48
C LYS A 73 19.05 -4.05 3.19
N SER A 74 19.32 -4.66 2.04
CA SER A 74 18.74 -4.27 0.74
C SER A 74 17.22 -4.42 0.74
N CYS A 75 16.72 -5.63 1.04
CA CYS A 75 15.28 -5.90 1.14
C CYS A 75 14.59 -5.04 2.20
N GLN A 76 15.26 -4.77 3.33
CA GLN A 76 14.72 -3.87 4.34
C GLN A 76 14.59 -2.43 3.83
N LYS A 77 15.60 -1.91 3.12
CA LYS A 77 15.59 -0.56 2.55
C LYS A 77 14.52 -0.41 1.48
N GLU A 78 14.41 -1.38 0.57
CA GLU A 78 13.40 -1.39 -0.49
C GLU A 78 11.97 -1.50 0.05
N ALA A 79 11.75 -2.30 1.10
CA ALA A 79 10.45 -2.41 1.73
C ALA A 79 10.07 -1.19 2.57
N TRP A 80 11.01 -0.29 2.87
CA TRP A 80 10.76 0.78 3.84
C TRP A 80 9.65 1.74 3.41
N LEU A 81 9.50 2.00 2.10
CA LEU A 81 8.42 2.85 1.59
C LEU A 81 7.04 2.29 1.96
N ASP A 82 6.82 1.00 1.70
CA ASP A 82 5.54 0.32 2.02
C ASP A 82 5.40 0.03 3.53
N HIS A 83 6.52 -0.22 4.23
CA HIS A 83 6.53 -0.64 5.62
C HIS A 83 6.50 0.52 6.62
N LYS A 84 6.99 1.72 6.30
CA LYS A 84 7.23 2.81 7.27
C LYS A 84 6.01 3.15 8.11
N GLN A 85 4.85 3.31 7.47
CA GLN A 85 3.59 3.63 8.18
C GLN A 85 3.07 2.41 8.94
N GLU A 86 3.03 1.24 8.29
CA GLU A 86 2.64 -0.03 8.92
C GLU A 86 3.49 -0.35 10.16
N CYS A 87 4.79 -0.04 10.13
CA CYS A 87 5.74 -0.28 11.20
C CYS A 87 5.35 0.43 12.50
N ARG A 88 4.85 1.67 12.41
CA ARG A 88 4.38 2.44 13.57
C ARG A 88 3.13 1.79 14.16
N CYS A 89 2.17 1.40 13.31
CA CYS A 89 0.96 0.71 13.73
C CYS A 89 1.29 -0.63 14.43
N LEU A 90 2.11 -1.47 13.81
CA LEU A 90 2.51 -2.78 14.35
C LEU A 90 3.27 -2.67 15.67
N LYS A 91 4.06 -1.59 15.87
CA LYS A 91 4.73 -1.33 17.15
C LYS A 91 3.71 -1.03 18.25
N ASN A 92 2.70 -0.22 17.95
CA ASN A 92 1.73 0.28 18.94
C ASN A 92 0.61 -0.72 19.27
N MET A 93 0.35 -1.69 18.38
CA MET A 93 -0.72 -2.66 18.58
C MET A 93 -0.30 -3.88 19.40
N GLN A 94 0.98 -4.05 19.76
CA GLN A 94 1.43 -5.21 20.53
C GLN A 94 0.71 -5.31 21.89
N PRO A 95 0.29 -6.53 22.31
CA PRO A 95 0.54 -7.83 21.66
C PRO A 95 -0.48 -8.23 20.57
N ASN A 96 -1.49 -7.39 20.29
CA ASN A 96 -2.54 -7.68 19.33
C ASN A 96 -2.04 -7.54 17.88
N PHE A 97 -1.92 -8.67 17.19
CA PHE A 97 -1.52 -8.69 15.79
C PHE A 97 -2.76 -8.61 14.88
N PRO A 98 -2.84 -7.62 13.97
CA PRO A 98 -4.00 -7.46 13.09
C PRO A 98 -4.15 -8.61 12.09
N PRO A 99 -5.37 -8.96 11.65
CA PRO A 99 -5.58 -9.90 10.56
C PRO A 99 -4.90 -9.47 9.26
N ASP A 100 -4.53 -10.43 8.42
CA ASP A 100 -3.80 -10.16 7.16
C ASP A 100 -4.56 -9.24 6.21
N SER A 101 -5.90 -9.36 6.17
CA SER A 101 -6.76 -8.47 5.39
C SER A 101 -6.67 -7.02 5.84
N VAL A 102 -6.58 -6.78 7.16
CA VAL A 102 -6.43 -5.43 7.75
C VAL A 102 -5.06 -4.86 7.40
N ARG A 103 -4.00 -5.66 7.48
CA ARG A 103 -2.65 -5.23 7.06
C ARG A 103 -2.61 -4.88 5.58
N LEU A 104 -3.22 -5.70 4.73
CA LEU A 104 -3.30 -5.47 3.29
C LEU A 104 -4.07 -4.18 2.97
N ALA A 105 -5.24 -4.00 3.58
CA ALA A 105 -6.03 -2.78 3.43
C ALA A 105 -5.25 -1.53 3.87
N GLY A 106 -4.52 -1.62 4.99
CA GLY A 106 -3.63 -0.55 5.45
C GLY A 106 -2.56 -0.19 4.42
N ARG A 107 -1.86 -1.18 3.84
CA ARG A 107 -0.85 -0.92 2.79
C ARG A 107 -1.46 -0.31 1.52
N ILE A 108 -2.67 -0.71 1.13
CA ILE A 108 -3.40 -0.11 -0.01
C ILE A 108 -3.67 1.37 0.28
N VAL A 109 -4.22 1.70 1.45
CA VAL A 109 -4.52 3.07 1.86
C VAL A 109 -3.26 3.93 1.92
N PHE A 110 -2.20 3.45 2.58
CA PHE A 110 -0.95 4.21 2.68
C PHE A 110 -0.33 4.50 1.32
N LYS A 111 -0.42 3.55 0.38
CA LYS A 111 0.10 3.72 -0.97
C LYS A 111 -0.71 4.75 -1.77
N LEU A 112 -2.05 4.63 -1.76
CA LEU A 112 -2.93 5.60 -2.42
C LEU A 112 -2.74 7.02 -1.87
N VAL A 113 -2.63 7.19 -0.56
CA VAL A 113 -2.42 8.50 0.07
C VAL A 113 -1.06 9.08 -0.29
N SER A 114 -0.01 8.24 -0.36
CA SER A 114 1.32 8.69 -0.77
C SER A 114 1.36 9.12 -2.24
N ASP A 115 0.66 8.39 -3.12
CA ASP A 115 0.56 8.72 -4.54
C ASP A 115 -0.23 10.03 -4.74
N ILE A 116 -1.35 10.22 -4.03
CA ILE A 116 -2.12 11.47 -4.06
C ILE A 116 -1.27 12.66 -3.60
N HIS A 117 -0.48 12.51 -2.53
CA HIS A 117 0.38 13.59 -2.07
C HIS A 117 1.47 13.95 -3.09
N LEU A 118 2.02 12.97 -3.82
CA LEU A 118 2.96 13.22 -4.91
C LEU A 118 2.30 13.97 -6.07
N ASP A 119 1.06 13.62 -6.42
CA ASP A 119 0.29 14.28 -7.47
C ASP A 119 -0.09 15.72 -7.09
N LEU A 120 -0.46 15.96 -5.83
CA LEU A 120 -0.72 17.31 -5.31
C LEU A 120 0.55 18.15 -5.26
N PHE A 121 1.66 17.60 -4.76
CA PHE A 121 2.96 18.28 -4.75
C PHE A 121 3.46 18.62 -6.16
N ASN A 122 3.25 17.72 -7.14
CA ASN A 122 3.60 17.98 -8.54
C ASN A 122 2.70 19.06 -9.17
N ARG A 123 1.42 19.15 -8.77
CA ARG A 123 0.52 20.24 -9.19
C ARG A 123 0.91 21.58 -8.55
N GLU A 124 1.21 21.60 -7.25
CA GLU A 124 1.66 22.80 -6.53
C GLU A 124 3.05 23.27 -6.97
N SER A 125 3.89 22.38 -7.50
CA SER A 125 5.18 22.75 -8.11
C SER A 125 5.03 23.56 -9.42
N THR A 126 3.82 23.61 -10.01
CA THR A 126 3.51 24.56 -11.10
C THR A 126 3.08 25.95 -10.59
N GLU A 127 2.88 26.09 -9.28
CA GLU A 127 2.49 27.32 -8.59
C GLU A 127 3.38 27.60 -7.35
N GLY A 128 4.70 27.44 -7.47
CA GLY A 128 5.70 28.26 -6.77
C GLY A 128 5.70 28.42 -5.24
N HIS A 129 4.96 27.66 -4.43
CA HIS A 129 4.96 27.81 -2.96
C HIS A 129 5.20 26.46 -2.24
N CYS A 130 6.39 26.31 -1.64
CA CYS A 130 6.72 25.17 -0.77
C CYS A 130 6.10 25.36 0.62
N PHE A 131 5.05 24.61 0.95
CA PHE A 131 4.66 24.35 2.34
C PHE A 131 4.93 22.89 2.70
N PHE A 132 5.75 22.66 3.72
CA PHE A 132 5.88 21.36 4.38
C PHE A 132 4.64 21.12 5.24
N PHE A 133 3.81 20.12 4.93
CA PHE A 133 2.75 19.67 5.83
C PHE A 133 3.02 18.26 6.38
N ASP A 134 2.91 18.13 7.70
CA ASP A 134 3.12 16.93 8.49
C ASP A 134 1.96 15.94 8.30
N THR A 135 2.29 14.66 8.09
CA THR A 135 1.36 13.54 7.89
C THR A 135 0.46 13.22 9.08
N SER A 136 0.47 14.02 10.15
CA SER A 136 -0.33 13.86 11.35
C SER A 136 -1.79 14.37 11.21
N GLU A 137 -2.09 15.24 10.24
CA GLU A 137 -3.44 15.84 10.10
C GLU A 137 -4.42 15.01 9.27
N VAL A 138 -3.95 14.11 8.40
CA VAL A 138 -4.82 13.42 7.41
C VAL A 138 -5.69 12.31 8.02
N ILE A 139 -5.37 11.84 9.22
CA ILE A 139 -6.14 10.79 9.91
C ILE A 139 -7.36 11.39 10.66
N GLY A 140 -7.42 12.71 10.82
CA GLY A 140 -8.48 13.39 11.60
C GLY A 140 -9.70 13.88 10.81
N ALA A 141 -9.70 13.85 9.48
CA ALA A 141 -10.74 14.49 8.67
C ALA A 141 -11.81 13.51 8.15
N PHE A 142 -12.58 12.90 9.06
CA PHE A 142 -13.94 12.44 8.76
C PHE A 142 -14.91 13.20 9.68
N PRO A 143 -15.47 14.35 9.25
CA PRO A 143 -16.54 14.98 10.01
C PRO A 143 -17.84 14.21 9.77
N LEU A 144 -18.23 13.40 10.75
CA LEU A 144 -19.62 12.99 10.91
C LEU A 144 -20.44 14.24 11.28
N THR A 145 -21.16 14.76 10.30
CA THR A 145 -22.44 15.49 10.38
C THR A 145 -22.80 16.24 11.68
N SER A 146 -22.86 17.57 11.56
CA SER A 146 -23.90 18.50 12.05
C SER A 146 -24.45 18.39 13.49
N LEU A 147 -24.31 19.47 14.27
CA LEU A 147 -25.41 20.38 14.69
C LEU A 147 -24.87 21.37 15.75
N GLY A 148 -25.46 22.57 15.77
CA GLY A 148 -25.06 23.77 16.54
C GLY A 148 -24.56 23.57 17.97
N THR A 149 -23.76 24.47 18.50
CA THR A 149 -24.16 25.86 18.77
C THR A 149 -22.92 26.68 19.09
N SER A 150 -23.03 27.98 18.83
CA SER A 150 -22.11 29.05 19.21
C SER A 150 -21.56 28.93 20.62
N PHE A 151 -20.27 29.20 20.83
CA PHE A 151 -19.85 30.16 21.86
C PHE A 151 -18.50 30.77 21.49
N SER A 152 -18.40 32.05 21.85
CA SER A 152 -17.42 33.02 21.41
C SER A 152 -16.33 33.21 22.45
N LEU A 153 -15.22 33.80 21.97
CA LEU A 153 -14.21 34.62 22.64
C LEU A 153 -13.01 33.95 23.32
N CYS A 154 -11.85 34.38 22.82
CA CYS A 154 -10.53 34.41 23.43
C CYS A 154 -10.53 34.94 24.88
N GLY A 155 -9.60 34.40 25.65
CA GLY A 155 -9.16 34.85 26.97
C GLY A 155 -8.23 33.81 27.57
#